data_AF-A0A9D1P9D6-F1
#
_entry.id   AF-A0A9D1P9D6-F1
#
_cell.length_a   1.000
_cell.length_b   1.000
_cell.length_c   1.000
_cell.angle_alpha   90.00
_cell.angle_beta   90.00
_cell.angle_gamma   90.00
#
_symmetry.space_group_name_H-M   'P 1'
#
loop_
_entity.id
_entity.type
_entity.pdbx_description
1 polymer ?
#
loop_
_entity_poly.entity_id
_entity_poly.type
_entity_poly.pdbx_seq_one_letter_code
_entity_poly.pdbx_strand_id
1 'polypeptide(L)'
;MSEITKPIILDETGRRIADALGLIAIAQAGSAANIESWESVQQIVRNGLGPKAFPVGARLTSAHSSYTSIEWDVVAHNQHKKPGDDSAPTMTLLMHACIYGRMIDASEMLWANTGESALPAGTYNFTLYKGGNSGRTEEDGTYQFTTTEPIPAGGGWTHNKVGNWYEDTANYKPENITSGVVTTYDASGNQIEGNLTVTAGSGGTSLGTASNAQGDIVDTVGKFNSVMRRAYGSNHWGESAARQWLNSDAAANAWWTKQTIFDLKPNYANQPGFLNGLDADFLAAVGPVDNVTAYNTVYDVNGTITGTYTTRDRFWLPSRVEMGYGPENSISEGSVLPYYDGASETDKIKYDIASPTTARYWWLRSPYPWSASNVRYVNPSGALNGGDASGGYGLAAACVIY
;
A
#
# COMPACT_ATOMS: atom_id res chain seq x y z
N MET A 1 -46.80 -50.88 -3.77
CA MET A 1 -45.59 -50.06 -3.60
C MET A 1 -45.02 -49.75 -4.96
N SER A 2 -45.02 -48.48 -5.34
CA SER A 2 -44.09 -47.87 -6.29
C SER A 2 -44.44 -46.38 -6.33
N GLU A 3 -43.92 -45.64 -5.34
CA GLU A 3 -43.85 -44.18 -5.45
C GLU A 3 -42.86 -43.87 -6.59
N ILE A 4 -43.36 -43.25 -7.66
CA ILE A 4 -42.50 -42.63 -8.65
C ILE A 4 -42.05 -41.31 -8.05
N THR A 5 -40.92 -41.33 -7.36
CA THR A 5 -40.19 -40.14 -6.95
C THR A 5 -39.77 -39.40 -8.23
N LYS A 6 -40.41 -38.25 -8.49
CA LYS A 6 -39.90 -37.30 -9.48
C LYS A 6 -38.43 -37.01 -9.16
N PRO A 7 -37.52 -36.93 -10.16
CA PRO A 7 -36.17 -36.53 -9.87
C PRO A 7 -36.20 -35.10 -9.33
N ILE A 8 -35.72 -34.94 -8.10
CA ILE A 8 -35.34 -33.64 -7.53
C ILE A 8 -34.09 -33.20 -8.32
N ILE A 9 -34.30 -32.66 -9.51
CA ILE A 9 -33.45 -31.59 -9.99
C ILE A 9 -34.24 -30.34 -9.65
N LEU A 10 -33.88 -29.74 -8.52
CA LEU A 10 -34.52 -28.53 -8.02
C LEU A 10 -34.39 -27.48 -9.11
N ASP A 11 -35.52 -26.92 -9.50
CA ASP A 11 -35.67 -25.82 -10.46
C ASP A 11 -34.62 -24.71 -10.25
N GLU A 12 -34.25 -24.48 -8.99
CA GLU A 12 -33.18 -23.57 -8.58
C GLU A 12 -31.78 -24.04 -9.00
N THR A 13 -31.41 -25.31 -8.83
CA THR A 13 -30.13 -25.86 -9.32
C THR A 13 -30.06 -25.83 -10.85
N GLY A 14 -31.17 -26.17 -11.52
CA GLY A 14 -31.26 -26.09 -12.99
C GLY A 14 -31.10 -24.66 -13.50
N ARG A 15 -31.71 -23.69 -12.82
CA ARG A 15 -31.60 -22.25 -13.12
C ARG A 15 -30.18 -21.74 -12.89
N ARG A 16 -29.56 -22.07 -11.76
CA ARG A 16 -28.16 -21.74 -11.47
C ARG A 16 -27.19 -22.29 -12.51
N ILE A 17 -27.45 -23.51 -13.02
CA ILE A 17 -26.65 -24.10 -14.11
C ILE A 17 -26.89 -23.35 -15.43
N ALA A 18 -28.13 -22.98 -15.74
CA ALA A 18 -28.45 -22.20 -16.95
C ALA A 18 -27.82 -20.80 -16.90
N ASP A 19 -27.87 -20.13 -15.74
CA ASP A 19 -27.25 -18.82 -15.50
C ASP A 19 -25.72 -18.93 -15.59
N ALA A 20 -25.13 -19.98 -15.02
CA ALA A 20 -23.71 -20.28 -15.18
C ALA A 20 -23.31 -20.50 -16.65
N LEU A 21 -24.12 -21.22 -17.42
CA LEU A 21 -23.92 -21.42 -18.86
C LEU A 21 -24.05 -20.11 -19.66
N GLY A 22 -24.99 -19.23 -19.27
CA GLY A 22 -25.12 -17.89 -19.83
C GLY A 22 -23.87 -17.04 -19.58
N LEU A 23 -23.35 -17.05 -18.34
CA LEU A 23 -22.11 -16.35 -17.96
C LEU A 23 -20.89 -16.88 -18.74
N ILE A 24 -20.78 -18.21 -18.90
CA ILE A 24 -19.71 -18.85 -19.68
C ILE A 24 -19.72 -18.31 -21.12
N ALA A 25 -20.90 -18.19 -21.74
CA ALA A 25 -21.02 -17.71 -23.12
C ALA A 25 -20.65 -16.22 -23.26
N ILE A 26 -20.98 -15.37 -22.27
CA ILE A 26 -20.65 -13.95 -22.28
C ILE A 26 -19.15 -13.72 -22.04
N ALA A 27 -18.57 -14.42 -21.06
CA ALA A 27 -17.14 -14.34 -20.75
C ALA A 27 -16.27 -14.80 -21.93
N GLN A 28 -16.71 -15.80 -22.70
CA GLN A 28 -16.03 -16.25 -23.92
C GLN A 28 -16.15 -15.27 -25.10
N ALA A 29 -17.12 -14.35 -25.07
CA ALA A 29 -17.34 -13.36 -26.13
C ALA A 29 -16.53 -12.05 -25.92
N GLY A 30 -15.70 -11.95 -24.87
CA GLY A 30 -14.82 -10.80 -24.63
C GLY A 30 -15.53 -9.50 -24.24
N SER A 31 -16.83 -9.56 -23.95
CA SER A 31 -17.62 -8.45 -23.41
C SER A 31 -17.71 -8.58 -21.89
N ALA A 32 -17.70 -7.47 -21.15
CA ALA A 32 -17.85 -7.49 -19.69
C ALA A 32 -19.15 -8.22 -19.32
N ALA A 33 -19.05 -9.32 -18.57
CA ALA A 33 -20.24 -10.07 -18.16
C ALA A 33 -20.97 -9.32 -17.04
N ASN A 34 -22.25 -9.01 -17.25
CA ASN A 34 -23.12 -8.55 -16.17
C ASN A 34 -23.35 -9.71 -15.20
N ILE A 35 -22.73 -9.64 -14.02
CA ILE A 35 -22.90 -10.65 -12.98
C ILE A 35 -24.16 -10.34 -12.19
N GLU A 36 -25.20 -11.17 -12.35
CA GLU A 36 -26.44 -11.06 -11.57
C GLU A 36 -26.30 -11.66 -10.15
N SER A 37 -25.31 -12.53 -9.93
CA SER A 37 -25.04 -13.13 -8.61
C SER A 37 -23.57 -13.53 -8.47
N TRP A 38 -22.85 -12.88 -7.55
CA TRP A 38 -21.49 -13.25 -7.20
C TRP A 38 -21.40 -14.57 -6.43
N GLU A 39 -22.48 -14.99 -5.76
CA GLU A 39 -22.57 -16.34 -5.16
C GLU A 39 -22.45 -17.43 -6.24
N SER A 40 -23.14 -17.26 -7.38
CA SER A 40 -23.05 -18.20 -8.50
C SER A 40 -21.63 -18.24 -9.08
N VAL A 41 -20.97 -17.09 -9.23
CA VAL A 41 -19.55 -17.02 -9.64
C VAL A 41 -18.68 -17.78 -8.65
N GLN A 42 -18.85 -17.54 -7.34
CA GLN A 42 -18.10 -18.22 -6.29
C GLN A 42 -18.30 -19.73 -6.32
N GLN A 43 -19.52 -20.22 -6.55
CA GLN A 43 -19.79 -21.66 -6.67
C GLN A 43 -19.15 -22.29 -7.90
N ILE A 44 -19.16 -21.60 -9.04
CA ILE A 44 -18.46 -22.05 -10.26
C ILE A 44 -16.97 -22.21 -9.96
N VAL A 45 -16.36 -21.24 -9.27
CA VAL A 45 -14.95 -21.32 -8.87
C VAL A 45 -14.72 -22.50 -7.93
N ARG A 46 -15.50 -22.64 -6.85
CA ARG A 46 -15.42 -23.75 -5.87
C ARG A 46 -15.49 -25.13 -6.49
N ASN A 47 -16.31 -25.29 -7.53
CA ASN A 47 -16.46 -26.55 -8.25
C ASN A 47 -15.32 -26.82 -9.26
N GLY A 48 -14.27 -25.99 -9.28
CA GLY A 48 -13.12 -26.12 -10.17
C GLY A 48 -13.42 -25.71 -11.62
N LEU A 49 -14.57 -25.07 -11.87
CA LEU A 49 -15.01 -24.69 -13.22
C LEU A 49 -14.58 -23.27 -13.61
N GLY A 50 -13.95 -22.53 -12.68
CA GLY A 50 -13.44 -21.17 -12.89
C GLY A 50 -12.69 -20.98 -14.22
N PRO A 51 -11.61 -21.75 -14.51
CA PRO A 51 -10.83 -21.59 -15.75
C PRO A 51 -11.64 -21.77 -17.04
N LYS A 52 -12.70 -22.57 -17.00
CA LYS A 52 -13.58 -22.82 -18.16
C LYS A 52 -14.60 -21.70 -18.34
N ALA A 53 -15.12 -21.17 -17.24
CA ALA A 53 -16.18 -20.18 -17.24
C ALA A 53 -15.68 -18.76 -17.36
N PHE A 54 -14.54 -18.47 -16.75
CA PHE A 54 -13.92 -17.16 -16.68
C PHE A 54 -12.44 -17.35 -17.01
N PRO A 55 -12.09 -17.63 -18.29
CA PRO A 55 -10.70 -17.82 -18.65
C PRO A 55 -9.86 -16.58 -18.32
N VAL A 56 -8.55 -16.77 -18.16
CA VAL A 56 -7.61 -15.65 -17.98
C VAL A 56 -7.80 -14.63 -19.12
N GLY A 57 -7.96 -13.36 -18.76
CA GLY A 57 -8.29 -12.26 -19.66
C GLY A 57 -9.78 -11.98 -19.85
N ALA A 58 -10.68 -12.81 -19.30
CA ALA A 58 -12.08 -12.46 -19.17
C ALA A 58 -12.26 -11.25 -18.25
N ARG A 59 -13.32 -10.46 -18.50
CA ARG A 59 -13.65 -9.26 -17.72
C ARG A 59 -14.99 -9.39 -17.03
N LEU A 60 -15.00 -9.12 -15.74
CA LEU A 60 -16.18 -9.09 -14.89
C LEU A 60 -16.42 -7.67 -14.38
N THR A 61 -17.63 -7.38 -13.92
CA THR A 61 -17.99 -6.06 -13.41
C THR A 61 -18.76 -6.17 -12.11
N SER A 62 -18.38 -5.38 -11.11
CA SER A 62 -19.15 -5.18 -9.88
C SER A 62 -19.67 -3.74 -9.80
N ALA A 63 -20.80 -3.53 -9.14
CA ALA A 63 -21.30 -2.19 -8.86
C ALA A 63 -20.40 -1.48 -7.83
N HIS A 64 -20.28 -0.17 -7.98
CA HIS A 64 -19.66 0.68 -6.97
C HIS A 64 -20.38 2.03 -6.87
N SER A 65 -20.83 2.43 -5.68
CA SER A 65 -21.62 3.67 -5.51
C SER A 65 -20.90 4.94 -6.00
N SER A 66 -19.60 5.08 -5.72
CA SER A 66 -18.79 6.24 -6.16
C SER A 66 -18.33 6.20 -7.62
N TYR A 67 -18.18 5.03 -8.24
CA TYR A 67 -17.59 4.88 -9.58
C TYR A 67 -18.58 4.33 -10.62
N THR A 68 -19.85 4.15 -10.23
CA THR A 68 -20.87 3.37 -10.94
C THR A 68 -20.55 1.87 -10.96
N SER A 69 -19.38 1.49 -11.47
CA SER A 69 -18.92 0.11 -11.55
C SER A 69 -17.40 0.01 -11.54
N ILE A 70 -16.89 -1.15 -11.11
CA ILE A 70 -15.49 -1.52 -11.24
C ILE A 70 -15.38 -2.74 -12.15
N GLU A 71 -14.52 -2.64 -13.16
CA GLU A 71 -14.17 -3.75 -14.04
C GLU A 71 -12.97 -4.53 -13.47
N TRP A 72 -13.03 -5.85 -13.59
CA TRP A 72 -12.06 -6.79 -13.05
C TRP A 72 -11.58 -7.74 -14.15
N ASP A 73 -10.28 -7.74 -14.40
CA ASP A 73 -9.64 -8.70 -15.28
C ASP A 73 -9.36 -10.00 -14.50
N VAL A 74 -9.71 -11.16 -15.06
CA VAL A 74 -9.30 -12.45 -14.51
C VAL A 74 -7.84 -12.67 -14.83
N VAL A 75 -6.98 -12.61 -13.80
CA VAL A 75 -5.53 -12.62 -14.00
C VAL A 75 -4.87 -13.97 -13.72
N ALA A 76 -5.52 -14.83 -12.93
CA ALA A 76 -5.00 -16.15 -12.59
C ALA A 76 -6.08 -17.09 -12.04
N HIS A 77 -5.81 -18.38 -12.08
CA HIS A 77 -6.51 -19.40 -11.30
C HIS A 77 -5.53 -20.19 -10.45
N ASN A 78 -5.96 -20.58 -9.25
CA ASN A 78 -5.22 -21.45 -8.32
C ASN A 78 -3.82 -20.96 -7.93
N GLN A 79 -3.47 -19.69 -8.23
CA GLN A 79 -2.17 -19.12 -7.90
C GLN A 79 -2.15 -18.54 -6.50
N HIS A 80 -3.03 -17.59 -6.21
CA HIS A 80 -3.25 -17.13 -4.84
C HIS A 80 -4.12 -18.14 -4.09
N LYS A 81 -3.63 -18.59 -2.94
CA LYS A 81 -4.21 -19.68 -2.17
C LYS A 81 -5.15 -19.19 -1.08
N LYS A 82 -6.19 -19.97 -0.83
CA LYS A 82 -7.07 -19.77 0.33
C LYS A 82 -6.28 -20.15 1.60
N PRO A 83 -6.13 -19.24 2.57
CA PRO A 83 -5.41 -19.54 3.81
C PRO A 83 -6.03 -20.75 4.53
N GLY A 84 -5.19 -21.76 4.80
CA GLY A 84 -5.58 -23.00 5.46
C GLY A 84 -6.15 -24.09 4.53
N ASP A 85 -6.26 -23.84 3.22
CA ASP A 85 -6.70 -24.82 2.22
C ASP A 85 -6.12 -24.49 0.83
N ASP A 86 -4.86 -24.86 0.62
CA ASP A 86 -4.13 -24.60 -0.64
C ASP A 86 -4.68 -25.38 -1.85
N SER A 87 -5.57 -26.35 -1.59
CA SER A 87 -6.22 -27.19 -2.60
C SER A 87 -7.52 -26.59 -3.13
N ALA A 88 -8.11 -25.63 -2.40
CA ALA A 88 -9.32 -24.95 -2.84
C ALA A 88 -9.09 -24.28 -4.20
N PRO A 89 -9.99 -24.51 -5.18
CA PRO A 89 -9.94 -23.78 -6.43
C PRO A 89 -10.11 -22.27 -6.18
N THR A 90 -9.29 -21.46 -6.83
CA THR A 90 -9.34 -19.99 -6.70
C THR A 90 -9.35 -19.30 -8.06
N MET A 91 -9.92 -18.09 -8.08
CA MET A 91 -9.86 -17.16 -9.20
C MET A 91 -9.36 -15.82 -8.70
N THR A 92 -8.27 -15.32 -9.28
CA THR A 92 -7.71 -14.00 -8.96
C THR A 92 -8.23 -12.98 -9.96
N LEU A 93 -8.71 -11.87 -9.42
CA LEU A 93 -9.18 -10.71 -10.16
C LEU A 93 -8.24 -9.52 -9.90
N LEU A 94 -8.05 -8.65 -10.89
CA LEU A 94 -7.34 -7.39 -10.77
C LEU A 94 -8.19 -6.28 -11.39
N MET A 95 -8.34 -5.14 -10.70
CA MET A 95 -9.05 -3.98 -11.27
C MET A 95 -8.46 -3.61 -12.62
N HIS A 96 -9.30 -3.41 -13.64
CA HIS A 96 -8.85 -3.02 -14.97
C HIS A 96 -8.22 -1.61 -14.97
N ALA A 97 -8.97 -0.64 -14.45
CA ALA A 97 -8.55 0.74 -14.21
C ALA A 97 -7.98 0.93 -12.79
N CYS A 98 -7.28 2.02 -12.55
CA CYS A 98 -6.79 2.41 -11.22
C CYS A 98 -7.57 3.61 -10.66
N ILE A 99 -7.59 3.72 -9.32
CA ILE A 99 -8.09 4.90 -8.61
C ILE A 99 -6.89 5.80 -8.30
N TYR A 100 -6.81 6.96 -8.95
CA TYR A 100 -5.68 7.87 -8.84
C TYR A 100 -5.69 8.74 -7.57
N GLY A 101 -4.52 9.29 -7.21
CA GLY A 101 -4.37 10.19 -6.06
C GLY A 101 -4.37 9.46 -4.73
N ARG A 102 -3.65 8.33 -4.65
CA ARG A 102 -3.51 7.51 -3.45
C ARG A 102 -2.02 7.27 -3.18
N MET A 103 -1.55 7.82 -2.07
CA MET A 103 -0.21 7.51 -1.56
C MET A 103 -0.20 6.13 -0.89
N ILE A 104 0.94 5.45 -0.96
CA ILE A 104 1.19 4.25 -0.16
C ILE A 104 1.23 4.64 1.30
N ASP A 105 2.01 5.67 1.62
CA ASP A 105 2.19 6.15 2.97
C ASP A 105 2.54 7.65 3.00
N ALA A 106 2.17 8.35 4.08
CA ALA A 106 2.44 9.78 4.21
C ALA A 106 3.87 10.02 4.69
N SER A 107 4.43 11.20 4.40
CA SER A 107 5.64 11.68 5.09
C SER A 107 5.47 11.54 6.61
N GLU A 108 6.39 10.84 7.27
CA GLU A 108 6.24 10.44 8.67
C GLU A 108 6.86 11.45 9.66
N MET A 109 6.61 11.24 10.95
CA MET A 109 7.39 11.88 12.00
C MET A 109 8.86 11.43 11.93
N LEU A 110 9.78 12.36 12.22
CA LEU A 110 11.20 12.06 12.31
C LEU A 110 11.53 11.38 13.64
N TRP A 111 10.80 11.74 14.70
CA TRP A 111 11.05 11.27 16.05
C TRP A 111 9.73 11.07 16.79
N ALA A 112 9.66 10.06 17.65
CA ALA A 112 8.50 9.75 18.48
C ALA A 112 8.88 9.54 19.95
N ASN A 113 8.04 10.06 20.85
CA ASN A 113 8.16 9.85 22.29
C ASN A 113 7.65 8.45 22.65
N THR A 114 8.56 7.53 22.92
CA THR A 114 8.25 6.16 23.36
C THR A 114 8.32 5.98 24.88
N GLY A 115 8.55 7.07 25.63
CA GLY A 115 8.52 7.05 27.09
C GLY A 115 7.11 6.94 27.64
N GLU A 116 6.98 6.55 28.91
CA GLU A 116 5.70 6.42 29.61
C GLU A 116 5.06 7.79 29.95
N SER A 117 5.84 8.87 29.92
CA SER A 117 5.40 10.22 30.27
C SER A 117 5.62 11.21 29.12
N ALA A 118 4.86 12.30 29.16
CA ALA A 118 5.10 13.42 28.25
C ALA A 118 6.50 14.01 28.47
N LEU A 119 7.17 14.40 27.38
CA LEU A 119 8.32 15.28 27.45
C LEU A 119 7.82 16.70 27.74
N PRO A 120 8.32 17.37 28.79
CA PRO A 120 7.86 18.70 29.15
C PRO A 120 8.17 19.74 28.07
N ALA A 121 7.51 20.90 28.09
CA ALA A 121 7.95 22.02 27.26
C ALA A 121 9.41 22.39 27.59
N GLY A 122 10.22 22.64 26.57
CA GLY A 122 11.63 22.92 26.76
C GLY A 122 12.45 22.87 25.48
N THR A 123 13.75 23.12 25.63
CA THR A 123 14.71 23.03 24.53
C THR A 123 15.19 21.59 24.37
N TYR A 124 15.26 21.14 23.12
CA TYR A 124 15.70 19.81 22.72
C TYR A 124 16.72 19.93 21.58
N ASN A 125 17.64 18.97 21.50
CA ASN A 125 18.55 18.87 20.36
C ASN A 125 18.55 17.47 19.74
N PHE A 126 18.88 17.42 18.46
CA PHE A 126 19.05 16.20 17.67
C PHE A 126 20.29 16.34 16.77
N THR A 127 20.96 15.22 16.52
CA THR A 127 22.08 15.16 15.59
C THR A 127 21.63 14.51 14.28
N LEU A 128 22.10 15.04 13.15
CA LEU A 128 22.03 14.38 11.85
C LEU A 128 23.37 13.73 11.55
N TYR A 129 23.32 12.44 11.20
CA TYR A 129 24.46 11.70 10.66
C TYR A 129 24.02 10.99 9.39
N LYS A 130 24.66 11.27 8.27
CA LYS A 130 24.16 10.88 6.94
C LYS A 130 22.68 11.30 6.77
N GLY A 131 22.35 12.51 7.24
CA GLY A 131 20.98 12.99 7.38
C GLY A 131 20.38 13.59 6.11
N GLY A 132 21.21 13.85 5.09
CA GLY A 132 20.75 14.26 3.77
C GLY A 132 20.21 13.08 2.97
N ASN A 133 19.43 13.38 1.93
CA ASN A 133 18.84 12.35 1.08
C ASN A 133 19.89 11.36 0.53
N SER A 134 19.56 10.05 0.55
CA SER A 134 20.48 8.96 0.18
C SER A 134 21.74 8.86 1.06
N GLY A 135 21.69 9.34 2.30
CA GLY A 135 22.80 9.22 3.26
C GLY A 135 23.89 10.28 3.08
N ARG A 136 23.55 11.43 2.48
CA ARG A 136 24.43 12.59 2.31
C ARG A 136 24.78 13.22 3.66
N THR A 137 25.95 13.82 3.75
CA THR A 137 26.54 14.31 5.01
C THR A 137 26.67 15.83 5.08
N GLU A 138 26.37 16.54 4.00
CA GLU A 138 26.55 18.00 3.92
C GLU A 138 25.56 18.76 4.80
N GLU A 139 24.47 18.13 5.21
CA GLU A 139 23.50 18.65 6.19
C GLU A 139 23.76 18.11 7.61
N ASP A 140 24.80 17.30 7.83
CA ASP A 140 25.10 16.73 9.14
C ASP A 140 25.48 17.82 10.15
N GLY A 141 25.12 17.58 11.41
CA GLY A 141 25.31 18.53 12.49
C GLY A 141 24.34 18.32 13.62
N THR A 142 24.54 19.05 14.72
CA THR A 142 23.61 19.06 15.85
C THR A 142 22.78 20.33 15.81
N TYR A 143 21.46 20.14 15.88
CA TYR A 143 20.47 21.19 15.77
C TYR A 143 19.55 21.14 17.00
N GLN A 144 18.97 22.29 17.33
CA GLN A 144 18.10 22.44 18.49
C GLN A 144 16.83 23.22 18.14
N PHE A 145 15.78 22.95 18.89
CA PHE A 145 14.51 23.67 18.84
C PHE A 145 13.93 23.76 20.26
N THR A 146 12.97 24.66 20.47
CA THR A 146 12.27 24.81 21.75
C THR A 146 10.78 24.64 21.54
N THR A 147 10.17 23.80 22.38
CA THR A 147 8.72 23.58 22.45
C THR A 147 8.12 24.44 23.55
N THR A 148 6.88 24.89 23.36
CA THR A 148 6.12 25.60 24.42
C THR A 148 5.05 24.72 25.06
N GLU A 149 4.68 23.63 24.40
CA GLU A 149 3.77 22.59 24.83
C GLU A 149 4.52 21.26 25.00
N PRO A 150 4.10 20.40 25.94
CA PRO A 150 4.70 19.09 26.12
C PRO A 150 4.43 18.17 24.93
N ILE A 151 5.38 17.28 24.61
CA ILE A 151 5.18 16.21 23.62
C ILE A 151 4.69 14.95 24.36
N PRO A 152 3.42 14.53 24.19
CA PRO A 152 2.85 13.40 24.95
C PRO A 152 3.52 12.07 24.60
N ALA A 153 3.35 11.07 25.46
CA ALA A 153 3.70 9.68 25.14
C ALA A 153 2.96 9.23 23.86
N GLY A 154 3.67 8.61 22.92
CA GLY A 154 3.16 8.24 21.59
C GLY A 154 3.08 9.40 20.60
N GLY A 155 3.23 10.66 21.06
CA GLY A 155 3.40 11.83 20.21
C GLY A 155 4.82 11.92 19.63
N GLY A 156 5.11 12.98 18.90
CA GLY A 156 6.40 13.12 18.25
C GLY A 156 6.57 14.43 17.52
N TRP A 157 7.56 14.50 16.63
CA TRP A 157 7.79 15.67 15.81
C TRP A 157 8.39 15.32 14.45
N THR A 158 8.20 16.23 13.50
CA THR A 158 8.85 16.19 12.18
C THR A 158 9.57 17.50 11.90
N HIS A 159 10.60 17.44 11.07
CA HIS A 159 11.19 18.61 10.42
C HIS A 159 10.62 18.71 9.01
N ASN A 160 10.59 19.86 8.35
CA ASN A 160 10.09 19.95 6.96
C ASN A 160 11.17 19.77 5.87
N LYS A 161 12.46 19.70 6.23
CA LYS A 161 13.60 19.60 5.28
C LYS A 161 14.56 18.40 5.43
N VAL A 162 14.60 17.72 6.58
CA VAL A 162 15.63 16.68 6.93
C VAL A 162 15.63 15.46 6.00
N GLY A 163 16.52 15.38 5.02
CA GLY A 163 16.52 14.26 4.05
C GLY A 163 15.66 14.51 2.80
N ASN A 164 15.29 15.77 2.54
CA ASN A 164 14.75 16.15 1.23
C ASN A 164 15.81 16.01 0.14
N TRP A 165 15.35 15.80 -1.10
CA TRP A 165 16.19 15.70 -2.28
C TRP A 165 16.43 17.09 -2.86
N TYR A 166 17.67 17.32 -3.25
CA TYR A 166 18.10 18.44 -4.08
C TYR A 166 18.87 17.92 -5.29
N GLU A 167 18.69 18.58 -6.43
CA GLU A 167 19.29 18.21 -7.71
C GLU A 167 20.82 18.31 -7.69
N ASP A 168 21.34 19.41 -7.15
CA ASP A 168 22.78 19.62 -6.98
C ASP A 168 23.21 19.27 -5.55
N THR A 169 24.36 18.60 -5.45
CA THR A 169 25.02 18.32 -4.17
C THR A 169 25.34 19.61 -3.40
N ALA A 170 25.70 20.70 -4.11
CA ALA A 170 25.98 22.00 -3.49
C ALA A 170 24.75 22.63 -2.80
N ASN A 171 23.55 22.12 -3.05
CA ASN A 171 22.33 22.58 -2.40
C ASN A 171 22.06 21.89 -1.06
N TYR A 172 22.76 20.79 -0.74
CA TYR A 172 22.71 20.18 0.60
C TYR A 172 23.64 20.99 1.51
N LYS A 173 23.07 21.63 2.52
CA LYS A 173 23.80 22.52 3.41
C LYS A 173 23.07 22.71 4.74
N PRO A 174 23.77 22.96 5.86
CA PRO A 174 23.15 23.09 7.18
C PRO A 174 22.07 24.18 7.25
N GLU A 175 22.14 25.19 6.39
CA GLU A 175 21.13 26.26 6.28
C GLU A 175 19.74 25.73 5.90
N ASN A 176 19.65 24.60 5.20
CA ASN A 176 18.35 23.98 4.92
C ASN A 176 17.68 23.47 6.21
N ILE A 177 18.49 23.00 7.16
CA ILE A 177 17.99 22.50 8.43
C ILE A 177 17.62 23.67 9.34
N THR A 178 18.47 24.70 9.44
CA THR A 178 18.19 25.86 10.30
C THR A 178 17.12 26.82 9.74
N SER A 179 16.94 26.87 8.41
CA SER A 179 15.81 27.61 7.79
C SER A 179 14.51 26.80 7.75
N GLY A 180 14.58 25.49 8.04
CA GLY A 180 13.41 24.66 8.22
C GLY A 180 12.75 24.86 9.59
N VAL A 181 11.68 24.11 9.82
CA VAL A 181 10.89 24.20 11.03
C VAL A 181 10.53 22.83 11.57
N VAL A 182 10.35 22.76 12.88
CA VAL A 182 9.77 21.60 13.57
C VAL A 182 8.27 21.79 13.77
N THR A 183 7.53 20.69 13.60
CA THR A 183 6.10 20.55 13.94
C THR A 183 5.94 19.35 14.88
N THR A 184 5.23 19.53 16.00
CA THR A 184 5.00 18.50 17.01
C THR A 184 3.58 17.94 16.89
N TYR A 185 3.40 16.69 17.31
CA TYR A 185 2.14 15.94 17.16
C TYR A 185 1.79 15.18 18.43
N ASP A 186 0.48 15.00 18.64
CA ASP A 186 -0.06 14.12 19.67
C ASP A 186 0.04 12.64 19.29
N ALA A 187 -0.38 11.75 20.18
CA ALA A 187 -0.38 10.31 19.95
C ALA A 187 -1.26 9.86 18.78
N SER A 188 -2.24 10.67 18.39
CA SER A 188 -3.14 10.41 17.26
C SER A 188 -2.61 11.00 15.94
N GLY A 189 -1.48 11.71 15.97
CA GLY A 189 -0.91 12.41 14.81
C GLY A 189 -1.57 13.76 14.51
N ASN A 190 -2.30 14.36 15.45
CA ASN A 190 -2.79 15.74 15.30
C ASN A 190 -1.68 16.71 15.72
N GLN A 191 -1.54 17.80 14.97
CA GLN A 191 -0.56 18.82 15.26
C GLN A 191 -0.83 19.52 16.61
N ILE A 192 0.21 19.67 17.43
CA ILE A 192 0.20 20.42 18.70
C ILE A 192 0.80 21.81 18.45
N GLU A 193 2.04 21.87 17.98
CA GLU A 193 2.76 23.11 17.65
C GLU A 193 3.36 23.01 16.25
N GLY A 194 3.52 24.15 15.58
CA GLY A 194 4.18 24.20 14.28
C GLY A 194 5.03 25.46 14.13
N ASN A 195 5.86 25.48 13.10
CA ASN A 195 6.78 26.59 12.80
C ASN A 195 7.81 26.86 13.91
N LEU A 196 8.18 25.84 14.69
CA LEU A 196 9.22 25.98 15.70
C LEU A 196 10.56 26.19 15.00
N THR A 197 11.26 27.28 15.37
CA THR A 197 12.55 27.64 14.80
C THR A 197 13.62 26.62 15.17
N VAL A 198 14.46 26.29 14.20
CA VAL A 198 15.61 25.41 14.36
C VAL A 198 16.90 26.22 14.27
N THR A 199 17.82 26.02 15.21
CA THR A 199 19.16 26.61 15.16
C THR A 199 20.23 25.54 15.30
N ALA A 200 21.43 25.79 14.80
CA ALA A 200 22.57 24.95 15.15
C ALA A 200 22.85 25.06 16.65
N GLY A 201 23.15 23.93 17.30
CA GLY A 201 23.46 23.89 18.73
C GLY A 201 22.97 22.63 19.43
N SER A 202 23.49 22.42 20.64
CA SER A 202 23.26 21.24 21.49
C SER A 202 22.62 21.59 22.83
N GLY A 203 21.87 22.69 22.90
CA GLY A 203 21.15 23.11 24.10
C GLY A 203 20.04 22.14 24.49
N GLY A 204 19.68 22.15 25.78
CA GLY A 204 18.56 21.36 26.30
C GLY A 204 18.82 19.85 26.32
N THR A 205 17.75 19.05 26.22
CA THR A 205 17.83 17.58 26.27
C THR A 205 18.18 17.00 24.90
N SER A 206 19.21 16.14 24.84
CA SER A 206 19.56 15.44 23.60
C SER A 206 18.59 14.28 23.35
N LEU A 207 17.98 14.27 22.17
CA LEU A 207 17.08 13.21 21.71
C LEU A 207 17.84 12.05 21.08
N GLY A 208 19.05 12.31 20.55
CA GLY A 208 19.90 11.32 19.88
C GLY A 208 20.29 11.73 18.45
N THR A 209 20.49 10.74 17.59
CA THR A 209 20.97 10.89 16.21
C THR A 209 19.98 10.29 15.22
N ALA A 210 19.44 11.12 14.33
CA ALA A 210 18.68 10.68 13.17
C ALA A 210 19.62 10.37 12.00
N SER A 211 19.27 9.34 11.23
CA SER A 211 20.04 8.92 10.06
C SER A 211 19.16 8.34 8.95
N ASN A 212 19.78 8.11 7.81
CA ASN A 212 19.19 7.41 6.68
C ASN A 212 18.94 5.92 6.95
N ALA A 213 19.94 5.22 7.48
CA ALA A 213 19.90 3.78 7.72
C ALA A 213 19.61 3.46 9.18
N GLN A 214 18.91 2.35 9.45
CA GLN A 214 18.55 1.97 10.81
C GLN A 214 19.76 1.77 11.73
N GLY A 215 20.84 1.14 11.24
CA GLY A 215 22.04 0.87 12.04
C GLY A 215 22.86 2.10 12.42
N ASP A 216 22.59 3.24 11.78
CA ASP A 216 23.26 4.52 12.05
C ASP A 216 22.43 5.41 13.02
N ILE A 217 21.20 5.00 13.37
CA ILE A 217 20.34 5.71 14.30
C ILE A 217 20.77 5.44 15.74
N VAL A 218 20.79 6.51 16.55
CA VAL A 218 21.08 6.42 17.99
C VAL A 218 19.94 7.06 18.78
N ASP A 219 19.19 6.25 19.52
CA ASP A 219 18.09 6.71 20.36
C ASP A 219 18.60 7.03 21.78
N THR A 220 18.48 8.29 22.23
CA THR A 220 18.78 8.69 23.62
C THR A 220 17.50 8.83 24.43
N VAL A 221 16.53 9.55 23.89
CA VAL A 221 15.17 9.69 24.43
C VAL A 221 14.20 9.48 23.28
N GLY A 222 13.16 8.69 23.48
CA GLY A 222 12.24 8.32 22.41
C GLY A 222 12.91 7.47 21.34
N LYS A 223 12.42 7.56 20.10
CA LYS A 223 12.99 6.86 18.94
C LYS A 223 13.02 7.74 17.70
N PHE A 224 14.06 7.61 16.89
CA PHE A 224 14.14 8.20 15.56
C PHE A 224 13.68 7.24 14.46
N ASN A 225 13.10 7.85 13.43
CA ASN A 225 12.78 7.24 12.15
C ASN A 225 13.91 7.48 11.14
N SER A 226 13.86 6.80 9.99
CA SER A 226 14.70 7.14 8.84
C SER A 226 14.35 8.54 8.32
N VAL A 227 15.38 9.32 7.96
CA VAL A 227 15.19 10.61 7.29
C VAL A 227 14.47 10.47 5.93
N MET A 228 14.60 9.31 5.26
CA MET A 228 13.87 9.01 4.02
C MET A 228 12.38 8.88 4.27
N ARG A 229 11.97 8.13 5.30
CA ARG A 229 10.55 7.94 5.62
C ARG A 229 9.90 9.20 6.16
N ARG A 230 10.63 9.99 6.94
CA ARG A 230 10.20 11.35 7.27
C ARG A 230 9.91 12.15 6.01
N ALA A 231 10.83 12.17 5.05
CA ALA A 231 10.67 12.98 3.84
C ALA A 231 9.52 12.46 2.95
N TYR A 232 9.42 11.14 2.78
CA TYR A 232 8.73 10.56 1.63
C TYR A 232 7.79 9.40 1.95
N GLY A 233 7.59 9.07 3.23
CA GLY A 233 6.77 7.96 3.70
C GLY A 233 7.48 6.61 3.68
N SER A 234 6.89 5.62 4.33
CA SER A 234 7.37 4.24 4.36
C SER A 234 6.99 3.47 3.10
N ASN A 235 7.95 2.72 2.52
CA ASN A 235 7.66 1.79 1.44
C ASN A 235 7.20 0.40 1.91
N HIS A 236 6.90 0.23 3.20
CA HIS A 236 6.49 -1.05 3.76
C HIS A 236 4.97 -1.26 3.60
N TRP A 237 4.56 -2.12 2.66
CA TRP A 237 3.16 -2.46 2.37
C TRP A 237 2.33 -2.80 3.63
N GLY A 238 2.89 -3.57 4.56
CA GLY A 238 2.15 -4.07 5.73
C GLY A 238 1.63 -3.00 6.69
N GLU A 239 2.31 -1.85 6.75
CA GLU A 239 1.96 -0.69 7.60
C GLU A 239 1.29 0.44 6.79
N SER A 240 1.18 0.27 5.47
CA SER A 240 0.76 1.34 4.57
C SER A 240 -0.69 1.79 4.74
N ALA A 241 -0.91 3.09 4.57
CA ALA A 241 -2.24 3.66 4.45
C ALA A 241 -3.04 3.06 3.29
N ALA A 242 -2.38 2.75 2.16
CA ALA A 242 -3.04 2.15 1.00
C ALA A 242 -3.65 0.78 1.33
N ARG A 243 -2.94 -0.05 2.12
CA ARG A 243 -3.45 -1.34 2.58
C ARG A 243 -4.67 -1.17 3.49
N GLN A 244 -4.63 -0.23 4.43
CA GLN A 244 -5.78 0.08 5.31
C GLN A 244 -6.99 0.52 4.49
N TRP A 245 -6.81 1.47 3.56
CA TRP A 245 -7.88 1.99 2.73
C TRP A 245 -8.52 0.91 1.85
N LEU A 246 -7.70 0.06 1.21
CA LEU A 246 -8.17 -1.04 0.36
C LEU A 246 -8.99 -2.08 1.12
N ASN A 247 -8.80 -2.21 2.44
CA ASN A 247 -9.46 -3.23 3.27
C ASN A 247 -10.46 -2.63 4.28
N SER A 248 -10.93 -1.40 4.06
CA SER A 248 -11.89 -0.74 4.94
C SER A 248 -13.21 -0.41 4.26
N ASP A 249 -14.32 -0.65 4.95
CA ASP A 249 -15.67 -0.20 4.63
C ASP A 249 -16.09 1.05 5.43
N ALA A 250 -15.19 1.61 6.24
CA ALA A 250 -15.50 2.74 7.09
C ALA A 250 -15.68 4.04 6.28
N ALA A 251 -16.42 4.97 6.88
CA ALA A 251 -16.65 6.29 6.31
C ALA A 251 -15.36 7.11 6.20
N ALA A 252 -15.43 8.20 5.44
CA ALA A 252 -14.38 9.21 5.37
C ALA A 252 -13.91 9.62 6.78
N ASN A 253 -12.60 9.72 6.97
CA ASN A 253 -11.92 10.04 8.22
C ASN A 253 -12.02 9.00 9.34
N ALA A 254 -12.60 7.82 9.10
CA ALA A 254 -12.79 6.79 10.12
C ALA A 254 -11.98 5.49 9.90
N TRP A 255 -11.38 5.30 8.72
CA TRP A 255 -10.66 4.06 8.38
C TRP A 255 -9.18 4.05 8.80
N TRP A 256 -8.54 5.21 8.83
CA TRP A 256 -7.09 5.29 9.06
C TRP A 256 -6.77 5.27 10.55
N THR A 257 -5.80 4.42 10.90
CA THR A 257 -5.18 4.37 12.21
C THR A 257 -3.67 4.23 12.03
N LYS A 258 -2.89 4.78 12.97
CA LYS A 258 -1.44 4.61 12.98
C LYS A 258 -1.09 3.12 13.08
N GLN A 259 -0.29 2.62 12.15
CA GLN A 259 0.32 1.29 12.17
C GLN A 259 1.70 1.35 12.83
N THR A 260 2.43 2.46 12.68
CA THR A 260 3.68 2.72 13.40
C THR A 260 3.57 3.94 14.32
N ILE A 261 4.54 4.07 15.23
CA ILE A 261 4.65 5.27 16.09
C ILE A 261 4.96 6.53 15.27
N PHE A 262 5.45 6.41 14.04
CA PHE A 262 5.87 7.52 13.19
C PHE A 262 4.80 8.00 12.22
N ASP A 263 3.78 7.18 11.94
CA ASP A 263 2.78 7.47 10.92
C ASP A 263 2.09 8.82 11.13
N LEU A 264 1.84 9.50 10.02
CA LEU A 264 0.98 10.66 9.93
C LEU A 264 -0.18 10.40 8.96
N LYS A 265 -1.28 11.12 9.16
CA LYS A 265 -2.51 10.88 8.41
C LYS A 265 -2.32 11.17 6.91
N PRO A 266 -2.68 10.23 6.00
CA PRO A 266 -2.57 10.45 4.57
C PRO A 266 -3.57 11.49 4.08
N ASN A 267 -3.22 12.22 3.02
CA ASN A 267 -4.03 13.32 2.49
C ASN A 267 -5.40 12.89 1.94
N TYR A 268 -5.59 11.59 1.67
CA TYR A 268 -6.83 11.02 1.16
C TYR A 268 -7.64 10.30 2.24
N ALA A 269 -7.29 10.44 3.53
CA ALA A 269 -8.09 9.93 4.63
C ALA A 269 -9.52 10.50 4.67
N ASN A 270 -9.76 11.61 4.00
CA ASN A 270 -11.09 12.20 3.79
C ASN A 270 -11.94 11.45 2.76
N GLN A 271 -11.41 10.43 2.07
CA GLN A 271 -12.18 9.54 1.21
C GLN A 271 -12.71 8.38 2.04
N PRO A 272 -13.92 7.85 1.75
CA PRO A 272 -14.39 6.62 2.37
C PRO A 272 -13.47 5.45 1.98
N GLY A 273 -13.41 4.41 2.84
CA GLY A 273 -12.63 3.21 2.56
C GLY A 273 -13.05 2.54 1.24
N PHE A 274 -12.16 1.80 0.59
CA PHE A 274 -12.44 1.22 -0.73
C PHE A 274 -13.62 0.26 -0.76
N LEU A 275 -13.85 -0.47 0.34
CA LEU A 275 -14.99 -1.39 0.45
C LEU A 275 -16.31 -0.64 0.63
N ASN A 276 -16.25 0.63 1.05
CA ASN A 276 -17.42 1.48 1.19
C ASN A 276 -17.93 1.89 -0.20
N GLY A 277 -19.00 1.23 -0.61
CA GLY A 277 -19.61 1.45 -1.92
C GLY A 277 -19.49 0.29 -2.88
N LEU A 278 -18.63 -0.70 -2.59
CA LEU A 278 -18.57 -1.95 -3.34
C LEU A 278 -19.83 -2.79 -3.11
N ASP A 279 -20.22 -3.50 -4.17
CA ASP A 279 -21.30 -4.49 -4.16
C ASP A 279 -21.14 -5.50 -3.00
N ALA A 280 -22.19 -5.66 -2.19
CA ALA A 280 -22.15 -6.51 -1.00
C ALA A 280 -22.04 -8.01 -1.35
N ASP A 281 -22.67 -8.45 -2.43
CA ASP A 281 -22.59 -9.84 -2.90
C ASP A 281 -21.19 -10.13 -3.44
N PHE A 282 -20.57 -9.18 -4.13
CA PHE A 282 -19.16 -9.27 -4.53
C PHE A 282 -18.24 -9.39 -3.31
N LEU A 283 -18.42 -8.51 -2.31
CA LEU A 283 -17.62 -8.55 -1.09
C LEU A 283 -17.76 -9.87 -0.34
N ALA A 284 -18.96 -10.47 -0.33
CA ALA A 284 -19.19 -11.78 0.28
C ALA A 284 -18.51 -12.92 -0.51
N ALA A 285 -18.31 -12.76 -1.81
CA ALA A 285 -17.59 -13.72 -2.65
C ALA A 285 -16.07 -13.64 -2.50
N VAL A 286 -15.53 -12.45 -2.15
CA VAL A 286 -14.10 -12.18 -2.02
C VAL A 286 -13.56 -12.63 -0.66
N GLY A 287 -12.50 -13.43 -0.69
CA GLY A 287 -11.82 -13.93 0.50
C GLY A 287 -10.37 -13.45 0.65
N PRO A 288 -9.80 -13.48 1.87
CA PRO A 288 -8.42 -13.11 2.10
C PRO A 288 -7.41 -14.12 1.54
N VAL A 289 -6.21 -13.64 1.23
CA VAL A 289 -5.03 -14.43 0.85
C VAL A 289 -3.80 -13.96 1.62
N ASP A 290 -2.80 -14.84 1.72
CA ASP A 290 -1.49 -14.51 2.30
C ASP A 290 -0.53 -14.05 1.19
N ASN A 291 -0.07 -12.80 1.25
CA ASN A 291 0.84 -12.18 0.30
C ASN A 291 2.23 -12.00 0.89
N VAL A 292 3.26 -12.53 0.22
CA VAL A 292 4.67 -12.37 0.64
C VAL A 292 5.26 -11.14 -0.01
N THR A 293 5.69 -10.16 0.81
CA THR A 293 6.32 -8.91 0.36
C THR A 293 7.75 -8.81 0.86
N ALA A 294 8.65 -8.28 0.04
CA ALA A 294 10.03 -8.04 0.43
C ALA A 294 10.14 -6.88 1.45
N TYR A 295 11.16 -6.92 2.32
CA TYR A 295 11.57 -5.76 3.10
C TYR A 295 12.48 -4.83 2.27
N ASN A 296 12.54 -3.54 2.61
CA ASN A 296 13.66 -2.71 2.15
C ASN A 296 14.92 -2.99 2.97
N THR A 297 16.09 -2.85 2.36
CA THR A 297 17.38 -3.13 3.00
C THR A 297 17.92 -1.95 3.79
N VAL A 298 17.35 -0.74 3.70
CA VAL A 298 17.91 0.46 4.35
C VAL A 298 17.48 0.57 5.81
N TYR A 299 16.20 0.34 6.09
CA TYR A 299 15.60 0.55 7.40
C TYR A 299 15.02 -0.72 8.03
N ASP A 300 14.38 -1.59 7.25
CA ASP A 300 13.63 -2.72 7.87
C ASP A 300 14.53 -3.88 8.32
N VAL A 301 15.63 -4.12 7.61
CA VAL A 301 16.54 -5.25 7.89
C VAL A 301 18.01 -4.82 8.00
N ASN A 302 18.24 -3.54 8.28
CA ASN A 302 19.55 -2.96 8.57
C ASN A 302 20.70 -3.41 7.63
N GLY A 303 20.54 -3.19 6.34
CA GLY A 303 21.50 -3.53 5.29
C GLY A 303 21.47 -4.99 4.84
N THR A 304 20.66 -5.84 5.46
CA THR A 304 20.59 -7.27 5.12
C THR A 304 19.85 -7.46 3.79
N ILE A 305 20.50 -8.15 2.86
CA ILE A 305 20.00 -8.41 1.50
C ILE A 305 18.97 -9.56 1.51
N THR A 306 18.35 -9.86 2.65
CA THR A 306 17.38 -10.95 2.81
C THR A 306 16.28 -10.52 3.76
N GLY A 307 15.03 -10.85 3.43
CA GLY A 307 13.89 -10.61 4.30
C GLY A 307 12.58 -10.44 3.56
N THR A 308 11.54 -11.13 4.05
CA THR A 308 10.16 -10.95 3.61
C THR A 308 9.24 -10.94 4.81
N TYR A 309 8.05 -10.39 4.63
CA TYR A 309 6.94 -10.49 5.56
C TYR A 309 5.68 -10.89 4.81
N THR A 310 4.72 -11.44 5.56
CA THR A 310 3.43 -11.89 4.99
C THR A 310 2.33 -11.00 5.52
N THR A 311 1.50 -10.48 4.62
CA THR A 311 0.24 -9.81 4.96
C THR A 311 -0.93 -10.70 4.56
N ARG A 312 -1.97 -10.73 5.39
CA ARG A 312 -3.25 -11.37 5.06
C ARG A 312 -4.25 -10.30 4.64
N ASP A 313 -4.63 -10.30 3.37
CA ASP A 313 -5.38 -9.21 2.75
C ASP A 313 -6.57 -9.73 1.95
N ARG A 314 -7.73 -9.06 2.02
CA ARG A 314 -8.86 -9.30 1.10
C ARG A 314 -8.63 -8.61 -0.24
N PHE A 315 -8.05 -7.41 -0.18
CA PHE A 315 -7.66 -6.61 -1.33
C PHE A 315 -6.20 -6.17 -1.17
N TRP A 316 -5.39 -6.32 -2.22
CA TRP A 316 -3.97 -5.98 -2.20
C TRP A 316 -3.52 -5.39 -3.54
N LEU A 317 -2.27 -4.92 -3.62
CA LEU A 317 -1.65 -4.56 -4.89
C LEU A 317 -0.77 -5.71 -5.39
N PRO A 318 -0.70 -5.99 -6.70
CA PRO A 318 0.21 -7.02 -7.21
C PRO A 318 1.68 -6.65 -6.95
N SER A 319 2.55 -7.66 -6.86
CA SER A 319 4.00 -7.48 -6.81
C SER A 319 4.61 -7.23 -8.18
N ARG A 320 5.85 -6.73 -8.21
CA ARG A 320 6.62 -6.65 -9.46
C ARG A 320 6.83 -8.02 -10.12
N VAL A 321 6.88 -9.09 -9.32
CA VAL A 321 7.09 -10.46 -9.82
C VAL A 321 5.81 -10.96 -10.47
N GLU A 322 4.67 -10.78 -9.81
CA GLU A 322 3.34 -11.10 -10.32
C GLU A 322 3.05 -10.37 -11.64
N MET A 323 3.55 -9.14 -11.78
CA MET A 323 3.46 -8.34 -13.01
C MET A 323 4.50 -8.70 -14.09
N GLY A 324 5.35 -9.72 -13.89
CA GLY A 324 6.32 -10.17 -14.88
C GLY A 324 7.53 -9.26 -15.06
N TYR A 325 7.89 -8.42 -14.09
CA TYR A 325 9.14 -7.64 -14.12
C TYR A 325 10.32 -8.35 -13.45
N GLY A 326 10.13 -9.62 -13.10
CA GLY A 326 11.14 -10.47 -12.47
C GLY A 326 11.40 -10.12 -11.00
N PRO A 327 12.13 -11.01 -10.29
CA PRO A 327 12.51 -10.81 -8.90
C PRO A 327 13.44 -9.62 -8.74
N GLU A 328 13.46 -9.05 -7.54
CA GLU A 328 14.46 -8.09 -7.13
C GLU A 328 15.20 -8.60 -5.92
N ASN A 329 16.50 -8.33 -5.85
CA ASN A 329 17.32 -8.74 -4.73
C ASN A 329 17.29 -10.26 -4.46
N SER A 330 17.11 -11.06 -5.51
CA SER A 330 16.90 -12.52 -5.44
C SER A 330 15.68 -12.95 -4.62
N ILE A 331 14.74 -12.05 -4.33
CA ILE A 331 13.48 -12.34 -3.65
C ILE A 331 12.37 -12.44 -4.69
N SER A 332 11.61 -13.53 -4.64
CA SER A 332 10.42 -13.74 -5.46
C SER A 332 9.16 -13.56 -4.64
N GLU A 333 8.46 -12.45 -4.84
CA GLU A 333 7.17 -12.13 -4.23
C GLU A 333 6.04 -12.82 -5.00
N GLY A 334 5.95 -14.14 -4.90
CA GLY A 334 5.05 -14.97 -5.71
C GLY A 334 5.65 -15.38 -7.05
N SER A 335 4.80 -15.65 -8.04
CA SER A 335 5.16 -16.00 -9.42
C SER A 335 4.43 -15.07 -10.40
N VAL A 336 4.91 -14.99 -11.64
CA VAL A 336 4.23 -14.23 -12.70
C VAL A 336 2.78 -14.70 -12.84
N LEU A 337 1.82 -13.77 -12.85
CA LEU A 337 0.42 -14.08 -13.08
C LEU A 337 0.23 -14.52 -14.53
N PRO A 338 -0.56 -15.58 -14.83
CA PRO A 338 -0.83 -16.04 -16.19
C PRO A 338 -1.23 -14.95 -17.19
N TYR A 339 -1.96 -13.94 -16.76
CA TYR A 339 -2.34 -12.81 -17.62
C TYR A 339 -1.13 -11.96 -18.07
N TYR A 340 -0.08 -11.89 -17.26
CA TYR A 340 1.13 -11.13 -17.52
C TYR A 340 2.30 -11.97 -18.03
N ASP A 341 2.11 -13.28 -18.20
CA ASP A 341 3.14 -14.15 -18.78
C ASP A 341 3.30 -13.86 -20.28
N GLY A 342 4.50 -13.43 -20.67
CA GLY A 342 4.78 -12.95 -22.03
C GLY A 342 4.16 -11.60 -22.40
N ALA A 343 3.49 -10.90 -21.46
CA ALA A 343 2.88 -9.60 -21.71
C ALA A 343 3.93 -8.50 -21.95
N SER A 344 3.63 -7.61 -22.90
CA SER A 344 4.45 -6.44 -23.17
C SER A 344 4.30 -5.38 -22.07
N GLU A 345 5.15 -4.35 -22.06
CA GLU A 345 4.97 -3.22 -21.15
C GLU A 345 3.62 -2.54 -21.38
N THR A 346 3.21 -2.35 -22.63
CA THR A 346 1.94 -1.68 -22.96
C THR A 346 0.71 -2.38 -22.38
N ASP A 347 0.76 -3.70 -22.19
CA ASP A 347 -0.32 -4.50 -21.59
C ASP A 347 -0.49 -4.25 -20.08
N LYS A 348 0.47 -3.54 -19.46
CA LYS A 348 0.53 -3.26 -18.01
C LYS A 348 0.11 -1.82 -17.68
N ILE A 349 -0.22 -1.02 -18.69
CA ILE A 349 -0.72 0.35 -18.52
C ILE A 349 -2.09 0.29 -17.84
N LYS A 350 -2.31 1.16 -16.84
CA LYS A 350 -3.63 1.38 -16.26
C LYS A 350 -4.09 2.82 -16.47
N TYR A 351 -5.37 2.94 -16.76
CA TYR A 351 -6.06 4.21 -16.95
C TYR A 351 -6.83 4.58 -15.69
N ASP A 352 -7.05 5.87 -15.51
CA ASP A 352 -7.83 6.42 -14.40
C ASP A 352 -9.31 6.03 -14.53
N ILE A 353 -9.89 5.43 -13.50
CA ILE A 353 -11.32 5.09 -13.50
C ILE A 353 -12.23 6.31 -13.67
N ALA A 354 -11.78 7.49 -13.23
CA ALA A 354 -12.51 8.75 -13.37
C ALA A 354 -12.17 9.50 -14.68
N SER A 355 -11.12 9.08 -15.39
CA SER A 355 -10.69 9.66 -16.68
C SER A 355 -10.14 8.55 -17.60
N PRO A 356 -11.02 7.75 -18.24
CA PRO A 356 -10.65 6.47 -18.86
C PRO A 356 -9.62 6.54 -20.00
N THR A 357 -9.35 7.73 -20.53
CA THR A 357 -8.32 7.94 -21.58
C THR A 357 -6.97 8.40 -21.02
N THR A 358 -6.86 8.60 -19.70
CA THR A 358 -5.65 9.09 -19.03
C THR A 358 -4.87 7.94 -18.41
N ALA A 359 -3.74 7.58 -19.02
CA ALA A 359 -2.80 6.63 -18.45
C ALA A 359 -2.18 7.20 -17.16
N ARG A 360 -2.07 6.38 -16.11
CA ARG A 360 -1.56 6.80 -14.81
C ARG A 360 -0.36 5.96 -14.38
N TYR A 361 0.49 6.59 -13.58
CA TYR A 361 1.35 5.86 -12.65
C TYR A 361 0.47 5.06 -11.69
N TRP A 362 0.79 3.79 -11.45
CA TRP A 362 0.06 2.98 -10.47
C TRP A 362 0.98 2.06 -9.67
N TRP A 363 0.68 1.96 -8.38
CA TRP A 363 1.54 1.31 -7.40
C TRP A 363 1.49 -0.22 -7.47
N LEU A 364 2.63 -0.82 -7.13
CA LEU A 364 2.78 -2.23 -6.77
C LEU A 364 3.07 -2.32 -5.26
N ARG A 365 2.86 -3.48 -4.63
CA ARG A 365 3.20 -3.65 -3.20
C ARG A 365 4.71 -3.79 -2.94
N SER A 366 5.49 -4.09 -3.97
CA SER A 366 6.93 -4.31 -3.87
C SER A 366 7.68 -3.02 -3.50
N PRO A 367 8.55 -3.02 -2.47
CA PRO A 367 9.43 -1.89 -2.22
C PRO A 367 10.54 -1.80 -3.28
N TYR A 368 11.15 -0.62 -3.42
CA TYR A 368 12.49 -0.49 -3.98
C TYR A 368 13.51 -0.80 -2.86
N PRO A 369 14.29 -1.90 -2.93
CA PRO A 369 15.00 -2.39 -1.76
C PRO A 369 16.01 -1.41 -1.18
N TRP A 370 16.66 -0.60 -2.01
CA TRP A 370 17.75 0.29 -1.59
C TRP A 370 17.26 1.66 -1.10
N SER A 371 15.98 1.81 -0.80
CA SER A 371 15.40 3.00 -0.21
C SER A 371 14.37 2.60 0.83
N ALA A 372 14.25 3.37 1.92
CA ALA A 372 13.20 3.15 2.91
C ALA A 372 11.85 3.80 2.52
N SER A 373 11.82 4.57 1.43
CA SER A 373 10.65 5.34 0.99
C SER A 373 10.20 5.10 -0.43
N ASN A 374 11.03 4.53 -1.31
CA ASN A 374 10.63 4.29 -2.70
C ASN A 374 9.85 2.98 -2.83
N VAL A 375 8.68 3.04 -3.46
CA VAL A 375 7.83 1.91 -3.78
C VAL A 375 7.87 1.68 -5.30
N ARG A 376 7.74 0.42 -5.74
CA ARG A 376 7.66 0.10 -7.16
C ARG A 376 6.31 0.52 -7.73
N TYR A 377 6.33 1.07 -8.94
CA TYR A 377 5.13 1.40 -9.70
C TYR A 377 5.33 1.08 -11.17
N VAL A 378 4.22 1.02 -11.91
CA VAL A 378 4.20 0.96 -13.36
C VAL A 378 3.86 2.34 -13.91
N ASN A 379 4.67 2.83 -14.85
CA ASN A 379 4.52 4.16 -15.43
C ASN A 379 3.50 4.17 -16.59
N PRO A 380 3.16 5.36 -17.16
CA PRO A 380 2.24 5.44 -18.31
C PRO A 380 2.72 4.80 -19.62
N SER A 381 3.99 4.36 -19.71
CA SER A 381 4.47 3.52 -20.83
C SER A 381 4.39 2.02 -20.51
N GLY A 382 3.97 1.66 -19.30
CA GLY A 382 3.90 0.28 -18.84
C GLY A 382 5.23 -0.28 -18.32
N ALA A 383 6.26 0.55 -18.20
CA ALA A 383 7.56 0.14 -17.66
C ALA A 383 7.59 0.23 -16.13
N LEU A 384 8.39 -0.62 -15.50
CA LEU A 384 8.64 -0.59 -14.06
C LEU A 384 9.51 0.61 -13.69
N ASN A 385 9.14 1.32 -12.63
CA ASN A 385 9.99 2.35 -12.03
C ASN A 385 9.80 2.34 -10.48
N GLY A 386 10.38 3.32 -9.79
CA GLY A 386 10.23 3.52 -8.35
C GLY A 386 9.97 4.99 -8.03
N GLY A 387 9.21 5.25 -6.98
CA GLY A 387 8.82 6.60 -6.57
C GLY A 387 8.48 6.66 -5.10
N ASP A 388 8.46 7.86 -4.56
CA ASP A 388 8.24 8.11 -3.13
C ASP A 388 6.86 7.62 -2.68
N ALA A 389 6.79 6.91 -1.56
CA ALA A 389 5.55 6.35 -1.02
C ALA A 389 4.45 7.39 -0.82
N SER A 390 4.83 8.64 -0.53
CA SER A 390 3.98 9.83 -0.40
C SER A 390 3.43 10.38 -1.73
N GLY A 391 3.89 9.85 -2.87
CA GLY A 391 3.38 10.19 -4.19
C GLY A 391 1.93 9.75 -4.40
N GLY A 392 1.07 10.66 -4.90
CA GLY A 392 -0.33 10.33 -5.19
C GLY A 392 -0.51 9.61 -6.52
N TYR A 393 -0.20 8.31 -6.59
CA TYR A 393 -0.41 7.49 -7.80
C TYR A 393 -1.70 6.66 -7.73
N GLY A 394 -1.90 5.77 -8.72
CA GLY A 394 -3.06 4.90 -8.84
C GLY A 394 -2.97 3.64 -7.99
N LEU A 395 -4.09 3.23 -7.38
CA LEU A 395 -4.26 1.88 -6.83
C LEU A 395 -5.14 1.04 -7.75
N ALA A 396 -4.67 -0.15 -8.10
CA ALA A 396 -5.47 -1.17 -8.77
C ALA A 396 -5.46 -2.42 -7.89
N ALA A 397 -6.59 -2.68 -7.26
CA ALA A 397 -6.72 -3.75 -6.29
C ALA A 397 -6.80 -5.12 -6.98
N ALA A 398 -6.04 -6.09 -6.48
CA ALA A 398 -6.27 -7.49 -6.70
C ALA A 398 -7.16 -8.06 -5.58
N CYS A 399 -7.96 -9.07 -5.91
CA CYS A 399 -8.74 -9.86 -4.95
C CYS A 399 -8.91 -11.30 -5.43
N VAL A 400 -9.37 -12.20 -4.55
CA VAL A 400 -9.59 -13.62 -4.88
C VAL A 400 -10.98 -14.07 -4.49
N ILE A 401 -11.57 -14.88 -5.37
CA ILE A 401 -12.78 -15.65 -5.14
C ILE A 401 -12.40 -17.11 -4.96
N TYR A 402 -12.95 -17.76 -3.93
CA TYR A 402 -12.78 -19.19 -3.64
C TYR A 402 -14.01 -19.84 -2.99
#